data_AF-K9KCZ7-F1
#
_entry.id   AF-K9KCZ7-F1
#
_cell.length_a   1.000
_cell.length_b   1.000
_cell.length_c   1.000
_cell.angle_alpha   90.00
_cell.angle_beta   90.00
_cell.angle_gamma   90.00
#
_symmetry.space_group_name_H-M   'P 1'
#
loop_
_entity.id
_entity.type
_entity.pdbx_description
1 polymer ?
#
loop_
_entity_poly.entity_id
_entity_poly.type
_entity_poly.pdbx_seq_one_letter_code
_entity_poly.pdbx_strand_id
1 'polypeptide(L)'
;GDSINFASVTHPQKQPAWKAGTYKGKPQVSISITEKVKSMQYDKRDVADTWQVDGAVTCKCDLEGIMPNVTISLSLPTNGSPLQDILVHPCVTSLDSAILTSSSIDAMDDSAFSGPYKFPFTPPLESFNLCYYTSQVPVPPILGFYQMKEEEVQLKITVSLKLHESVKNNFEFCEAHIPFYNRGPITHVEYKVSFGQLEVFREKSLLIWIIGQKFPKSMEIGLSGTVTFGAKGHEKQPFDQICIGGTAYLKLHFRILDYTLTGCYADQHSVQVFASGKPKISTNRKVISSDYYIWNSKAPAPVTYGSLLL
;
A
#
# COMPACT_ATOMS: atom_id res chain seq x y z
N GLY A 1 -12.86 -25.29 -69.16
CA GLY A 1 -13.43 -24.93 -67.86
C GLY A 1 -12.56 -25.59 -66.82
N ASP A 2 -12.10 -24.83 -65.84
CA ASP A 2 -11.63 -25.32 -64.54
C ASP A 2 -11.48 -24.10 -63.63
N SER A 3 -12.46 -23.93 -62.74
CA SER A 3 -12.47 -22.91 -61.70
C SER A 3 -12.10 -23.60 -60.39
N ILE A 4 -10.87 -23.42 -59.93
CA ILE A 4 -10.42 -23.93 -58.62
C ILE A 4 -10.87 -22.92 -57.55
N ASN A 5 -11.90 -23.28 -56.80
CA ASN A 5 -12.35 -22.57 -55.60
C ASN A 5 -11.32 -22.76 -54.48
N PHE A 6 -10.65 -21.67 -54.08
CA PHE A 6 -9.94 -21.62 -52.81
C PHE A 6 -10.97 -21.47 -51.67
N ALA A 7 -11.30 -22.59 -51.03
CA ALA A 7 -12.00 -22.57 -49.75
C ALA A 7 -11.08 -21.99 -48.67
N SER A 8 -11.49 -20.89 -48.06
CA SER A 8 -10.80 -20.30 -46.91
C SER A 8 -10.95 -21.22 -45.69
N VAL A 9 -9.84 -21.81 -45.26
CA VAL A 9 -9.77 -22.57 -44.00
C VAL A 9 -9.76 -21.57 -42.85
N THR A 10 -10.92 -21.34 -42.24
CA THR A 10 -11.01 -20.65 -40.95
C THR A 10 -10.50 -21.59 -39.85
N HIS A 11 -9.25 -21.38 -39.44
CA HIS A 11 -8.73 -22.03 -38.23
C HIS A 11 -9.54 -21.56 -37.01
N PRO A 12 -10.12 -22.45 -36.19
CA PRO A 12 -10.76 -22.05 -34.95
C PRO A 12 -9.71 -21.46 -34.03
N GLN A 13 -9.88 -20.18 -33.68
CA GLN A 13 -9.02 -19.47 -32.74
C GLN A 13 -9.04 -20.23 -31.41
N LYS A 14 -7.91 -20.88 -31.06
CA LYS A 14 -7.78 -21.64 -29.81
C LYS A 14 -8.02 -20.70 -28.63
N GLN A 15 -9.13 -20.91 -27.94
CA GLN A 15 -9.45 -20.22 -26.70
C GLN A 15 -8.32 -20.47 -25.68
N PRO A 16 -7.74 -19.43 -25.07
CA PRO A 16 -6.68 -19.63 -24.09
C PRO A 16 -7.22 -20.37 -22.87
N ALA A 17 -6.38 -21.24 -22.29
CA ALA A 17 -6.77 -22.18 -21.24
C ALA A 17 -7.40 -21.53 -19.99
N TRP A 18 -7.11 -20.24 -19.73
CA TRP A 18 -7.67 -19.48 -18.61
C TRP A 18 -9.10 -18.97 -18.85
N LYS A 19 -9.70 -19.21 -20.03
CA LYS A 19 -11.07 -18.77 -20.34
C LYS A 19 -11.97 -19.98 -20.56
N ALA A 20 -12.73 -20.37 -19.53
CA ALA A 20 -13.77 -21.40 -19.63
C ALA A 20 -15.17 -20.76 -19.49
N GLY A 21 -15.61 -19.97 -20.48
CA GLY A 21 -16.98 -19.42 -20.48
C GLY A 21 -17.16 -18.13 -21.28
N THR A 22 -18.43 -17.77 -21.52
CA THR A 22 -18.86 -16.49 -22.07
C THR A 22 -19.70 -15.75 -21.04
N TYR A 23 -19.36 -14.48 -20.80
CA TYR A 23 -20.18 -13.61 -19.95
C TYR A 23 -21.49 -13.25 -20.67
N LYS A 24 -22.61 -13.26 -19.94
CA LYS A 24 -23.93 -12.80 -20.40
C LYS A 24 -24.45 -11.77 -19.39
N GLY A 25 -24.53 -10.50 -19.78
CA GLY A 25 -24.93 -9.43 -18.88
C GLY A 25 -24.56 -8.04 -19.37
N LYS A 26 -24.80 -7.01 -18.55
CA LYS A 26 -24.45 -5.63 -18.91
C LYS A 26 -22.93 -5.47 -18.94
N PRO A 27 -22.35 -4.96 -20.05
CA PRO A 27 -20.90 -4.87 -20.17
C PRO A 27 -20.32 -3.87 -19.17
N GLN A 28 -19.33 -4.29 -18.38
CA GLN A 28 -18.69 -3.47 -17.35
C GLN A 28 -17.18 -3.76 -17.24
N VAL A 29 -16.40 -2.69 -17.00
CA VAL A 29 -14.99 -2.77 -16.62
C VAL A 29 -14.81 -2.05 -15.29
N SER A 30 -14.21 -2.73 -14.33
CA SER A 30 -13.90 -2.19 -13.01
C SER A 30 -12.39 -2.24 -12.78
N ILE A 31 -11.82 -1.11 -12.37
CA ILE A 31 -10.39 -0.94 -12.13
C ILE A 31 -10.21 -0.43 -10.71
N SER A 32 -9.34 -1.07 -9.95
CA SER A 32 -9.01 -0.68 -8.58
C SER A 32 -7.50 -0.56 -8.42
N ILE A 33 -7.03 0.59 -7.96
CA ILE A 33 -5.63 0.82 -7.63
C ILE A 33 -5.50 0.82 -6.11
N THR A 34 -4.73 -0.11 -5.55
CA THR A 34 -4.44 -0.16 -4.12
C THR A 34 -2.96 0.02 -3.90
N GLU A 35 -2.58 1.05 -3.16
CA GLU A 35 -1.20 1.27 -2.74
C GLU A 35 -1.02 0.92 -1.27
N LYS A 36 0.01 0.13 -0.98
CA LYS A 36 0.45 -0.21 0.37
C LYS A 36 1.71 0.57 0.68
N VAL A 37 1.71 1.31 1.78
CA VAL A 37 2.89 2.08 2.22
C VAL A 37 3.60 1.32 3.32
N LYS A 38 4.89 1.07 3.11
CA LYS A 38 5.83 0.58 4.12
C LYS A 38 6.74 1.73 4.53
N SER A 39 7.05 1.83 5.82
CA SER A 39 7.95 2.84 6.36
C SER A 39 8.60 2.31 7.64
N MET A 40 9.91 2.49 7.75
CA MET A 40 10.69 2.22 8.95
C MET A 40 11.37 3.53 9.35
N GLN A 41 10.92 4.11 10.45
CA GLN A 41 11.42 5.39 10.94
C GLN A 41 12.13 5.16 12.27
N TYR A 42 13.40 5.56 12.35
CA TYR A 42 14.28 5.32 13.48
C TYR A 42 14.61 6.58 14.26
N ASP A 43 14.56 7.75 13.60
CA ASP A 43 14.95 9.05 14.17
C ASP A 43 16.35 8.99 14.82
N LYS A 44 17.31 8.42 14.07
CA LYS A 44 18.72 8.32 14.46
C LYS A 44 19.61 8.87 13.37
N ARG A 45 20.70 9.52 13.76
CA ARG A 45 21.67 10.09 12.81
C ARG A 45 22.36 9.03 11.97
N ASP A 46 22.62 7.85 12.56
CA ASP A 46 23.43 6.80 11.95
C ASP A 46 22.59 5.75 11.19
N VAL A 47 21.26 5.84 11.27
CA VAL A 47 20.34 4.90 10.59
C VAL A 47 19.32 5.71 9.82
N ALA A 48 19.37 5.62 8.49
CA ALA A 48 18.42 6.30 7.63
C ALA A 48 17.02 5.68 7.75
N ASP A 49 16.01 6.54 7.78
CA ASP A 49 14.63 6.12 7.62
C ASP A 49 14.41 5.60 6.19
N THR A 50 13.58 4.58 6.05
CA THR A 50 13.27 3.97 4.74
C THR A 50 11.77 3.90 4.53
N TRP A 51 11.30 4.06 3.30
CA TRP A 51 9.91 3.84 2.94
C TRP A 51 9.80 3.41 1.48
N GLN A 52 8.69 2.75 1.15
CA GLN A 52 8.40 2.27 -0.20
C GLN A 52 6.90 2.14 -0.38
N VAL A 53 6.44 2.34 -1.61
CA VAL A 53 5.05 2.08 -2.03
C VAL A 53 5.01 0.82 -2.87
N ASP A 54 4.14 -0.12 -2.48
CA ASP A 54 3.79 -1.29 -3.28
C ASP A 54 2.37 -1.10 -3.81
N GLY A 55 2.23 -0.94 -5.13
CA GLY A 55 0.96 -0.80 -5.81
C GLY A 55 0.46 -2.10 -6.43
N ALA A 56 -0.86 -2.28 -6.42
CA ALA A 56 -1.55 -3.34 -7.14
C ALA A 56 -2.72 -2.75 -7.93
N VAL A 57 -2.81 -3.13 -9.21
CA VAL A 57 -3.93 -2.78 -10.08
C VAL A 57 -4.78 -4.01 -10.29
N THR A 58 -5.96 -4.02 -9.71
CA THR A 58 -6.95 -5.10 -9.88
C THR A 58 -7.96 -4.70 -10.95
N CYS A 59 -8.30 -5.65 -11.82
CA CYS A 59 -9.29 -5.45 -12.87
C CYS A 59 -10.34 -6.56 -12.85
N LYS A 60 -11.58 -6.19 -13.19
CA LYS A 60 -12.65 -7.13 -13.53
C LYS A 60 -13.32 -6.64 -14.82
N CYS A 61 -13.40 -7.51 -15.82
CA CYS A 61 -14.01 -7.22 -17.11
C CYS A 61 -15.17 -8.16 -17.38
N ASP A 62 -16.37 -7.68 -17.10
CA ASP A 62 -17.63 -8.35 -17.42
C ASP A 62 -18.01 -7.96 -18.87
N LEU A 63 -17.43 -8.64 -19.87
CA LEU A 63 -17.56 -8.28 -21.30
C LEU A 63 -18.07 -9.45 -22.14
N GLU A 64 -19.00 -9.17 -23.05
CA GLU A 64 -19.52 -10.17 -24.01
C GLU A 64 -18.51 -10.43 -25.14
N GLY A 65 -18.51 -11.66 -25.67
CA GLY A 65 -17.70 -12.05 -26.83
C GLY A 65 -16.59 -13.08 -26.55
N ILE A 66 -16.10 -13.67 -27.63
CA ILE A 66 -15.14 -14.78 -27.59
C ILE A 66 -13.73 -14.28 -27.22
N MET A 67 -13.40 -13.01 -27.51
CA MET A 67 -12.09 -12.43 -27.20
C MET A 67 -12.12 -10.89 -27.11
N PRO A 68 -12.67 -10.30 -26.04
CA PRO A 68 -12.63 -8.85 -25.88
C PRO A 68 -11.18 -8.40 -25.70
N ASN A 69 -10.75 -7.39 -26.44
CA ASN A 69 -9.46 -6.76 -26.24
C ASN A 69 -9.66 -5.48 -25.42
N VAL A 70 -8.93 -5.38 -24.31
CA VAL A 70 -9.01 -4.25 -23.39
C VAL A 70 -7.61 -3.63 -23.27
N THR A 71 -7.53 -2.31 -23.33
CA THR A 71 -6.30 -1.58 -22.97
C THR A 71 -6.60 -0.65 -21.82
N ILE A 72 -5.86 -0.81 -20.71
CA ILE A 72 -5.91 0.10 -19.56
C ILE A 72 -4.65 0.95 -19.59
N SER A 73 -4.80 2.27 -19.40
CA SER A 73 -3.66 3.18 -19.28
C SER A 73 -3.62 3.76 -17.86
N LEU A 74 -2.51 3.55 -17.15
CA LEU A 74 -2.21 4.24 -15.90
C LEU A 74 -1.43 5.51 -16.20
N SER A 75 -1.77 6.60 -15.54
CA SER A 75 -1.11 7.89 -15.69
C SER A 75 -0.59 8.37 -14.34
N LEU A 76 0.50 9.13 -14.40
CA LEU A 76 1.07 9.86 -13.27
C LEU A 76 0.90 11.37 -13.49
N PRO A 77 0.87 12.18 -12.42
CA PRO A 77 1.02 13.63 -12.55
C PRO A 77 2.42 13.97 -13.10
N THR A 78 2.60 15.16 -13.66
CA THR A 78 3.86 15.61 -14.30
C THR A 78 5.10 15.44 -13.40
N ASN A 79 4.92 15.59 -12.09
CA ASN A 79 5.99 15.44 -11.08
C ASN A 79 5.78 14.22 -10.18
N GLY A 80 4.99 13.24 -10.64
CA GLY A 80 4.74 12.01 -9.91
C GLY A 80 5.97 11.12 -9.91
N SER A 81 6.19 10.40 -8.80
CA SER A 81 7.23 9.39 -8.75
C SER A 81 6.94 8.30 -9.79
N PRO A 82 7.95 7.89 -10.60
CA PRO A 82 7.77 6.86 -11.59
C PRO A 82 7.36 5.53 -10.93
N LEU A 83 6.60 4.74 -11.68
CA LEU A 83 6.35 3.33 -11.32
C LEU A 83 7.60 2.51 -11.67
N GLN A 84 7.99 1.61 -10.77
CA GLN A 84 9.17 0.77 -10.85
C GLN A 84 8.78 -0.70 -10.67
N ASP A 85 9.70 -1.61 -11.02
CA ASP A 85 9.57 -3.07 -10.81
C ASP A 85 8.18 -3.63 -11.20
N ILE A 86 7.68 -3.22 -12.37
CA ILE A 86 6.33 -3.53 -12.81
C ILE A 86 6.23 -5.02 -13.18
N LEU A 87 5.38 -5.75 -12.45
CA LEU A 87 5.07 -7.16 -12.71
C LEU A 87 3.66 -7.27 -13.30
N VAL A 88 3.54 -7.75 -14.53
CA VAL A 88 2.25 -7.84 -15.24
C VAL A 88 1.65 -9.24 -15.22
N HIS A 89 0.33 -9.32 -15.30
CA HIS A 89 -0.39 -10.57 -15.47
C HIS A 89 -0.10 -11.20 -16.84
N PRO A 90 -0.04 -12.54 -16.95
CA PRO A 90 0.19 -13.23 -18.23
C PRO A 90 -0.83 -12.95 -19.34
N CYS A 91 -1.97 -12.33 -19.03
CA CYS A 91 -2.96 -11.96 -20.03
C CYS A 91 -2.59 -10.69 -20.81
N VAL A 92 -1.59 -9.93 -20.36
CA VAL A 92 -1.07 -8.75 -21.04
C VAL A 92 -0.33 -9.18 -22.31
N THR A 93 -0.77 -8.69 -23.45
CA THR A 93 -0.32 -9.18 -24.77
C THR A 93 0.97 -8.52 -25.25
N SER A 94 1.23 -7.29 -24.80
CA SER A 94 2.43 -6.53 -25.14
C SER A 94 2.65 -5.45 -24.10
N LEU A 95 3.89 -5.26 -23.66
CA LEU A 95 4.29 -4.13 -22.83
C LEU A 95 5.38 -3.36 -23.55
N ASP A 96 5.33 -2.03 -23.47
CA ASP A 96 6.40 -1.20 -24.00
C ASP A 96 7.70 -1.55 -23.27
N SER A 97 8.78 -1.77 -24.02
CA SER A 97 10.09 -2.10 -23.43
C SER A 97 10.58 -0.99 -22.49
N ALA A 98 10.20 0.27 -22.74
CA ALA A 98 10.52 1.40 -21.86
C ALA A 98 9.89 1.27 -20.46
N ILE A 99 8.75 0.58 -20.35
CA ILE A 99 8.06 0.31 -19.07
C ILE A 99 8.79 -0.80 -18.29
N LEU A 100 9.44 -1.74 -18.99
CA LEU A 100 10.20 -2.82 -18.35
C LEU A 100 11.60 -2.37 -17.92
N THR A 101 12.18 -1.39 -18.60
CA THR A 101 13.50 -0.84 -18.27
C THR A 101 13.49 0.24 -17.19
N SER A 102 12.31 0.62 -16.67
CA SER A 102 12.21 1.53 -15.51
C SER A 102 12.54 0.77 -14.21
N SER A 103 13.80 0.38 -14.08
CA SER A 103 14.35 -0.32 -12.92
C SER A 103 14.95 0.66 -11.90
N SER A 104 14.89 0.28 -10.62
CA SER A 104 15.33 1.05 -9.45
C SER A 104 16.86 1.16 -9.26
N ILE A 105 17.67 0.77 -10.26
CA ILE A 105 19.11 0.51 -10.05
C ILE A 105 20.06 1.69 -10.26
N ASP A 106 19.64 2.84 -10.82
CA ASP A 106 20.54 3.99 -10.97
C ASP A 106 19.89 5.30 -10.53
N ALA A 107 20.33 5.83 -9.38
CA ALA A 107 19.89 7.11 -8.82
C ALA A 107 20.40 8.36 -9.58
N MET A 108 20.93 8.17 -10.79
CA MET A 108 21.60 9.20 -11.60
C MET A 108 21.03 9.34 -13.02
N ASP A 109 20.05 8.52 -13.42
CA ASP A 109 19.44 8.64 -14.75
C ASP A 109 18.08 9.37 -14.67
N ASP A 110 17.97 10.51 -15.35
CA ASP A 110 16.75 11.31 -15.50
C ASP A 110 15.79 10.68 -16.55
N SER A 111 16.09 9.46 -17.00
CA SER A 111 15.34 8.72 -18.01
C SER A 111 14.10 7.98 -17.47
N ALA A 112 13.61 8.32 -16.27
CA ALA A 112 12.48 7.62 -15.69
C ALA A 112 11.22 7.83 -16.55
N PHE A 113 10.69 6.74 -17.12
CA PHE A 113 9.46 6.79 -17.92
C PHE A 113 8.29 7.27 -17.06
N SER A 114 7.72 8.43 -17.41
CA SER A 114 6.55 9.03 -16.77
C SER A 114 5.32 9.05 -17.68
N GLY A 115 5.42 8.41 -18.86
CA GLY A 115 4.34 8.31 -19.83
C GLY A 115 3.18 7.44 -19.33
N PRO A 116 2.06 7.41 -20.06
CA PRO A 116 0.96 6.51 -19.71
C PRO A 116 1.44 5.05 -19.84
N TYR A 117 1.35 4.29 -18.76
CA TYR A 117 1.65 2.86 -18.74
C TYR A 117 0.46 2.12 -19.33
N LYS A 118 0.63 1.61 -20.56
CA LYS A 118 -0.44 0.95 -21.32
C LYS A 118 -0.35 -0.56 -21.17
N PHE A 119 -1.46 -1.16 -20.79
CA PHE A 119 -1.60 -2.60 -20.62
C PHE A 119 -2.71 -3.09 -21.56
N PRO A 120 -2.39 -3.51 -22.79
CA PRO A 120 -3.30 -4.25 -23.66
C PRO A 120 -3.39 -5.71 -23.22
N PHE A 121 -4.59 -6.26 -23.07
CA PHE A 121 -4.80 -7.63 -22.62
C PHE A 121 -6.13 -8.23 -23.10
N THR A 122 -6.24 -9.55 -22.97
CA THR A 122 -7.51 -10.27 -23.06
C THR A 122 -7.91 -10.74 -21.66
N PRO A 123 -8.95 -10.17 -21.03
CA PRO A 123 -9.25 -10.40 -19.61
C PRO A 123 -9.67 -11.85 -19.31
N PRO A 124 -9.22 -12.39 -18.15
CA PRO A 124 -9.92 -13.44 -17.43
C PRO A 124 -11.37 -13.06 -17.08
N LEU A 125 -12.22 -14.06 -16.79
CA LEU A 125 -13.62 -13.83 -16.38
C LEU A 125 -13.72 -13.28 -14.94
N GLU A 126 -12.86 -13.78 -14.06
CA GLU A 126 -12.84 -13.38 -12.65
C GLU A 126 -12.03 -12.11 -12.45
N SER A 127 -12.20 -11.50 -11.27
CA SER A 127 -11.33 -10.40 -10.84
C SER A 127 -9.89 -10.90 -10.72
N PHE A 128 -8.94 -10.13 -11.24
CA PHE A 128 -7.51 -10.49 -11.24
C PHE A 128 -6.63 -9.26 -11.06
N ASN A 129 -5.39 -9.47 -10.66
CA ASN A 129 -4.40 -8.38 -10.59
C ASN A 129 -3.75 -8.25 -11.96
N LEU A 130 -3.99 -7.12 -12.62
CA LEU A 130 -3.43 -6.77 -13.93
C LEU A 130 -1.93 -6.53 -13.84
N CYS A 131 -1.50 -5.79 -12.81
CA CYS A 131 -0.08 -5.60 -12.52
C CYS A 131 0.15 -5.25 -11.04
N TYR A 132 1.40 -5.40 -10.64
CA TYR A 132 1.98 -4.84 -9.43
C TYR A 132 3.09 -3.87 -9.82
N TYR A 133 3.38 -2.90 -8.96
CA TYR A 133 4.49 -1.97 -9.14
C TYR A 133 5.06 -1.56 -7.78
N THR A 134 6.30 -1.11 -7.78
CA THR A 134 6.89 -0.36 -6.67
C THR A 134 6.99 1.11 -7.05
N SER A 135 7.18 2.00 -6.07
CA SER A 135 7.55 3.40 -6.34
C SER A 135 8.23 4.02 -5.13
N GLN A 136 9.22 4.86 -5.40
CA GLN A 136 9.92 5.67 -4.41
C GLN A 136 9.32 7.08 -4.37
N VAL A 137 8.45 7.30 -3.39
CA VAL A 137 7.86 8.61 -3.11
C VAL A 137 8.85 9.48 -2.34
N PRO A 138 8.82 10.81 -2.49
CA PRO A 138 9.86 11.67 -1.91
C PRO A 138 9.85 11.71 -0.38
N VAL A 139 8.70 11.44 0.25
CA VAL A 139 8.51 11.50 1.70
C VAL A 139 7.48 10.48 2.16
N PRO A 140 7.61 9.93 3.38
CA PRO A 140 6.58 9.06 3.94
C PRO A 140 5.34 9.90 4.32
N PRO A 141 4.11 9.36 4.20
CA PRO A 141 2.88 10.11 4.43
C PRO A 141 2.77 10.77 5.81
N ILE A 142 3.19 10.04 6.85
CA ILE A 142 3.18 10.48 8.24
C ILE A 142 4.58 10.32 8.80
N LEU A 143 5.22 11.42 9.14
CA LEU A 143 6.48 11.41 9.89
C LEU A 143 6.17 11.21 11.37
N GLY A 144 6.96 10.38 12.03
CA GLY A 144 6.75 9.99 13.40
C GLY A 144 8.02 10.02 14.21
N PHE A 145 7.84 10.35 15.47
CA PHE A 145 8.87 10.32 16.50
C PHE A 145 8.32 9.51 17.67
N TYR A 146 9.07 8.51 18.11
CA TYR A 146 8.70 7.69 19.26
C TYR A 146 9.87 7.56 20.23
N GLN A 147 9.61 7.87 21.49
CA GLN A 147 10.51 7.60 22.61
C GLN A 147 9.79 6.81 23.69
N MET A 148 10.49 5.78 24.15
CA MET A 148 10.12 4.99 25.31
C MET A 148 11.34 4.90 26.24
N LYS A 149 11.13 5.29 27.49
CA LYS A 149 12.17 5.28 28.54
C LYS A 149 11.64 4.59 29.78
N GLU A 150 12.47 3.72 30.35
CA GLU A 150 12.16 3.00 31.59
C GLU A 150 12.72 3.79 32.77
N GLU A 151 11.85 4.09 33.74
CA GLU A 151 12.15 4.82 34.97
C GLU A 151 11.65 4.00 36.16
N GLU A 152 12.56 3.21 36.75
CA GLU A 152 12.28 2.31 37.88
C GLU A 152 11.12 1.33 37.61
N VAL A 153 9.90 1.71 38.01
CA VAL A 153 8.67 0.89 37.92
C VAL A 153 7.73 1.41 36.81
N GLN A 154 8.06 2.56 36.22
CA GLN A 154 7.21 3.27 35.27
C GLN A 154 7.89 3.37 33.91
N LEU A 155 7.09 3.33 32.87
CA LEU A 155 7.54 3.49 31.50
C LEU A 155 7.00 4.81 30.94
N LYS A 156 7.87 5.76 30.65
CA LYS A 156 7.49 7.00 30.00
C LYS A 156 7.49 6.85 28.50
N ILE A 157 6.40 7.28 27.86
CA ILE A 157 6.24 7.31 26.42
C ILE A 157 6.06 8.74 25.93
N THR A 158 6.60 9.02 24.74
CA THR A 158 6.36 10.25 24.00
C THR A 158 6.30 9.91 22.52
N VAL A 159 5.22 10.34 21.87
CA VAL A 159 4.96 10.17 20.45
C VAL A 159 4.65 11.54 19.87
N SER A 160 5.26 11.89 18.74
CA SER A 160 4.81 12.98 17.87
C SER A 160 4.57 12.43 16.48
N LEU A 161 3.44 12.78 15.86
CA LEU A 161 3.09 12.40 14.50
C LEU A 161 2.76 13.66 13.70
N LYS A 162 3.33 13.76 12.50
CA LYS A 162 3.11 14.87 11.57
C LYS A 162 2.69 14.34 10.20
N LEU A 163 1.51 14.73 9.75
CA LEU A 163 1.03 14.47 8.40
C LEU A 163 1.79 15.38 7.42
N HIS A 164 2.33 14.80 6.36
CA HIS A 164 2.99 15.58 5.30
C HIS A 164 1.95 16.39 4.50
N GLU A 165 2.30 17.62 4.12
CA GLU A 165 1.37 18.58 3.50
C GLU A 165 0.85 18.15 2.11
N SER A 166 1.60 17.31 1.39
CA SER A 166 1.17 16.73 0.11
C SER A 166 0.13 15.62 0.24
N VAL A 167 -0.11 15.12 1.45
CA VAL A 167 -1.02 14.00 1.70
C VAL A 167 -2.42 14.52 1.95
N LYS A 168 -3.40 13.89 1.29
CA LYS A 168 -4.81 14.19 1.50
C LYS A 168 -5.22 13.90 2.95
N ASN A 169 -5.56 14.93 3.70
CA ASN A 169 -6.02 14.82 5.09
C ASN A 169 -7.52 14.41 5.17
N ASN A 170 -7.84 13.20 4.71
CA ASN A 170 -9.20 12.64 4.72
C ASN A 170 -9.15 11.11 4.78
N PHE A 171 -8.87 10.60 5.96
CA PHE A 171 -8.73 9.18 6.24
C PHE A 171 -10.10 8.52 6.41
N GLU A 172 -10.24 7.27 5.98
CA GLU A 172 -11.32 6.40 6.43
C GLU A 172 -11.12 6.06 7.92
N PHE A 173 -9.88 5.74 8.29
CA PHE A 173 -9.39 5.64 9.66
C PHE A 173 -7.88 5.89 9.72
N CYS A 174 -7.41 6.33 10.88
CA CYS A 174 -6.00 6.46 11.22
C CYS A 174 -5.84 6.19 12.72
N GLU A 175 -4.97 5.25 13.05
CA GLU A 175 -4.70 4.83 14.42
C GLU A 175 -3.25 4.40 14.58
N ALA A 176 -2.73 4.56 15.80
CA ALA A 176 -1.35 4.26 16.15
C ALA A 176 -1.34 3.20 17.26
N HIS A 177 -0.78 2.04 16.96
CA HIS A 177 -0.73 0.89 17.88
C HIS A 177 0.62 0.87 18.57
N ILE A 178 0.62 0.87 19.91
CA ILE A 178 1.81 0.88 20.75
C ILE A 178 1.79 -0.37 21.62
N PRO A 179 2.37 -1.48 21.15
CA PRO A 179 2.46 -2.70 21.93
C PRO A 179 3.59 -2.64 22.96
N PHE A 180 3.33 -3.24 24.13
CA PHE A 180 4.27 -3.40 25.23
C PHE A 180 4.48 -4.89 25.49
N TYR A 181 5.00 -5.59 24.49
CA TYR A 181 5.33 -7.00 24.60
C TYR A 181 6.29 -7.26 25.75
N ASN A 182 6.24 -8.47 26.30
CA ASN A 182 7.18 -8.93 27.31
C ASN A 182 7.20 -8.07 28.60
N ARG A 183 6.17 -7.26 28.90
CA ARG A 183 6.14 -6.37 30.08
C ARG A 183 5.05 -6.67 31.12
N GLY A 184 4.14 -7.62 30.88
CA GLY A 184 3.00 -7.86 31.77
C GLY A 184 1.76 -7.04 31.40
N PRO A 185 0.59 -7.27 32.03
CA PRO A 185 -0.62 -6.51 31.74
C PRO A 185 -0.48 -5.07 32.22
N ILE A 186 -1.15 -4.13 31.55
CA ILE A 186 -1.13 -2.72 31.93
C ILE A 186 -2.02 -2.49 33.16
N THR A 187 -1.46 -2.04 34.27
CA THR A 187 -2.18 -1.76 35.52
C THR A 187 -2.59 -0.30 35.62
N HIS A 188 -1.75 0.63 35.19
CA HIS A 188 -2.03 2.05 35.23
C HIS A 188 -1.50 2.77 33.99
N VAL A 189 -2.24 3.79 33.54
CA VAL A 189 -1.83 4.68 32.45
C VAL A 189 -2.25 6.09 32.82
N GLU A 190 -1.28 6.99 32.89
CA GLU A 190 -1.51 8.44 32.91
C GLU A 190 -1.05 8.99 31.57
N TYR A 191 -1.89 9.78 30.88
CA TYR A 191 -1.54 10.25 29.54
C TYR A 191 -2.13 11.61 29.21
N LYS A 192 -1.51 12.27 28.24
CA LYS A 192 -1.97 13.49 27.59
C LYS A 192 -1.89 13.30 26.08
N VAL A 193 -3.01 13.48 25.41
CA VAL A 193 -3.08 13.55 23.95
C VAL A 193 -3.42 14.98 23.52
N SER A 194 -2.80 15.46 22.45
CA SER A 194 -3.17 16.74 21.85
C SER A 194 -4.39 16.63 20.92
N PHE A 195 -4.67 15.42 20.42
CA PHE A 195 -5.75 15.13 19.48
C PHE A 195 -6.10 13.64 19.52
N GLY A 196 -7.34 13.29 19.15
CA GLY A 196 -7.80 11.90 19.15
C GLY A 196 -8.06 11.34 20.55
N GLN A 197 -8.18 10.02 20.64
CA GLN A 197 -8.48 9.29 21.88
C GLN A 197 -7.54 8.11 22.06
N LEU A 198 -7.13 7.83 23.30
CA LEU A 198 -6.33 6.65 23.64
C LEU A 198 -7.23 5.55 24.21
N GLU A 199 -7.16 4.36 23.63
CA GLU A 199 -7.76 3.14 24.17
C GLU A 199 -6.69 2.25 24.80
N VAL A 200 -7.01 1.69 25.96
CA VAL A 200 -6.09 0.89 26.78
C VAL A 200 -6.55 -0.56 26.81
N PHE A 201 -5.80 -1.45 26.14
CA PHE A 201 -6.06 -2.89 26.12
C PHE A 201 -5.12 -3.58 27.10
N ARG A 202 -5.54 -3.65 28.37
CA ARG A 202 -4.69 -4.06 29.50
C ARG A 202 -4.10 -5.45 29.35
N GLU A 203 -4.95 -6.45 29.05
CA GLU A 203 -4.55 -7.85 28.93
C GLU A 203 -3.69 -8.12 27.67
N LYS A 204 -3.82 -7.28 26.65
CA LYS A 204 -3.01 -7.37 25.43
C LYS A 204 -1.71 -6.56 25.53
N SER A 205 -1.49 -5.86 26.65
CA SER A 205 -0.39 -4.92 26.84
C SER A 205 -0.26 -3.95 25.66
N LEU A 206 -1.38 -3.38 25.21
CA LEU A 206 -1.47 -2.58 23.99
C LEU A 206 -2.20 -1.27 24.26
N LEU A 207 -1.63 -0.16 23.75
CA LEU A 207 -2.35 1.09 23.61
C LEU A 207 -2.70 1.31 22.14
N ILE A 208 -3.92 1.76 21.88
CA ILE A 208 -4.34 2.19 20.53
C ILE A 208 -4.71 3.67 20.61
N TRP A 209 -3.94 4.51 19.95
CA TRP A 209 -4.25 5.92 19.80
C TRP A 209 -5.07 6.13 18.52
N ILE A 210 -6.37 6.34 18.69
CA ILE A 210 -7.32 6.60 17.62
C ILE A 210 -7.23 8.07 17.23
N ILE A 211 -6.64 8.33 16.07
CA ILE A 211 -6.47 9.69 15.51
C ILE A 211 -7.77 10.09 14.77
N GLY A 212 -8.41 9.12 14.10
CA GLY A 212 -9.69 9.30 13.42
C GLY A 212 -9.54 9.62 11.93
N GLN A 213 -10.45 10.43 11.40
CA GLN A 213 -10.58 10.66 9.94
C GLN A 213 -9.72 11.82 9.42
N LYS A 214 -9.11 12.63 10.30
CA LYS A 214 -8.26 13.75 9.90
C LYS A 214 -7.31 14.20 11.01
N PHE A 215 -6.17 14.75 10.61
CA PHE A 215 -5.29 15.53 11.47
C PHE A 215 -5.88 16.94 11.71
N PRO A 216 -5.51 17.63 12.80
CA PRO A 216 -5.85 19.03 13.03
C PRO A 216 -5.17 19.95 12.01
N LYS A 217 -5.53 21.25 12.02
CA LYS A 217 -4.96 22.25 11.11
C LYS A 217 -3.43 22.37 11.20
N SER A 218 -2.84 22.11 12.37
CA SER A 218 -1.38 22.07 12.56
C SER A 218 -0.69 20.94 11.80
N MET A 219 -1.45 19.92 11.35
CA MET A 219 -0.95 18.66 10.80
C MET A 219 -0.04 17.87 11.73
N GLU A 220 0.10 18.29 12.98
CA GLU A 220 0.96 17.69 13.99
C GLU A 220 0.19 17.43 15.27
N ILE A 221 0.41 16.24 15.85
CA ILE A 221 -0.25 15.75 17.06
C ILE A 221 0.76 15.03 17.96
N GLY A 222 0.52 15.01 19.26
CA GLY A 222 1.38 14.35 20.23
C GLY A 222 0.61 13.54 21.27
N LEU A 223 1.25 12.48 21.75
CA LEU A 223 0.85 11.68 22.90
C LEU A 223 2.05 11.59 23.85
N SER A 224 1.86 11.92 25.12
CA SER A 224 2.83 11.64 26.17
C SER A 224 2.14 10.96 27.35
N GLY A 225 2.87 10.14 28.09
CA GLY A 225 2.29 9.46 29.23
C GLY A 225 3.25 8.54 29.96
N THR A 226 2.73 7.96 31.03
CA THR A 226 3.41 7.03 31.90
C THR A 226 2.57 5.76 32.00
N VAL A 227 3.20 4.61 31.80
CA VAL A 227 2.56 3.28 31.82
C VAL A 227 3.20 2.45 32.92
N THR A 228 2.36 1.80 33.73
CA THR A 228 2.79 0.86 34.77
C THR A 228 2.26 -0.53 34.43
N PHE A 229 3.07 -1.54 34.69
CA PHE A 229 2.75 -2.93 34.40
C PHE A 229 2.62 -3.77 35.68
N GLY A 230 1.77 -4.79 35.61
CA GLY A 230 1.67 -5.82 36.65
C GLY A 230 2.74 -6.89 36.49
N ALA A 231 2.80 -7.81 37.46
CA ALA A 231 3.69 -8.96 37.37
C ALA A 231 3.39 -9.80 36.10
N LYS A 232 4.44 -10.38 35.51
CA LYS A 232 4.29 -11.35 34.41
C LYS A 232 3.59 -12.60 34.97
N GLY A 233 2.32 -12.76 34.66
CA GLY A 233 1.56 -13.95 35.04
C GLY A 233 2.02 -15.18 34.25
N HIS A 234 1.65 -16.37 34.75
CA HIS A 234 1.88 -17.65 34.06
C HIS A 234 1.00 -17.84 32.81
N GLU A 235 0.08 -16.93 32.52
CA GLU A 235 -0.74 -16.97 31.31
C GLU A 235 0.08 -16.64 30.05
N LYS A 236 -0.36 -17.17 28.90
CA LYS A 236 0.27 -16.97 27.58
C LYS A 236 0.17 -15.50 27.15
N GLN A 237 1.02 -14.65 27.71
CA GLN A 237 1.19 -13.29 27.24
C GLN A 237 1.79 -13.29 25.82
N PRO A 238 1.47 -12.27 25.00
CA PRO A 238 2.10 -12.11 23.70
C PRO A 238 3.61 -11.89 23.91
N PHE A 239 4.38 -12.93 23.57
CA PHE A 239 5.84 -12.90 23.56
C PHE A 239 6.31 -12.50 22.17
N ASP A 240 7.20 -11.52 22.11
CA ASP A 240 7.79 -11.04 20.87
C ASP A 240 9.32 -11.14 20.97
N GLN A 241 9.95 -11.73 19.95
CA GLN A 241 11.40 -11.98 19.94
C GLN A 241 12.22 -10.72 19.64
N ILE A 242 11.59 -9.68 19.09
CA ILE A 242 12.23 -8.44 18.64
C ILE A 242 12.10 -7.36 19.71
N CYS A 243 10.90 -7.20 20.29
CA CYS A 243 10.58 -6.18 21.28
C CYS A 243 11.01 -6.59 22.69
N ILE A 244 12.34 -6.68 22.87
CA ILE A 244 12.99 -6.99 24.15
C ILE A 244 13.71 -5.76 24.71
N GLY A 245 13.68 -5.61 26.04
CA GLY A 245 14.27 -4.47 26.72
C GLY A 245 13.69 -3.13 26.24
N GLY A 246 14.55 -2.22 25.77
CA GLY A 246 14.14 -0.93 25.23
C GLY A 246 13.63 -0.96 23.79
N THR A 247 13.84 -2.07 23.06
CA THR A 247 13.40 -2.20 21.67
C THR A 247 11.88 -2.23 21.63
N ALA A 248 11.30 -1.21 21.03
CA ALA A 248 9.87 -1.04 20.90
C ALA A 248 9.57 -0.22 19.65
N TYR A 249 8.34 -0.33 19.18
CA TYR A 249 7.86 0.43 18.04
C TYR A 249 6.43 0.89 18.29
N LEU A 250 6.02 1.89 17.50
CA LEU A 250 4.64 2.19 17.22
C LEU A 250 4.35 1.76 15.77
N LYS A 251 3.21 1.10 15.53
CA LYS A 251 2.75 0.74 14.18
C LYS A 251 1.55 1.59 13.78
N LEU A 252 1.64 2.25 12.62
CA LEU A 252 0.54 3.05 12.08
C LEU A 252 -0.39 2.21 11.19
N HIS A 253 -1.68 2.32 11.47
CA HIS A 253 -2.75 1.73 10.69
C HIS A 253 -3.60 2.86 10.13
N PHE A 254 -3.56 3.06 8.82
CA PHE A 254 -4.38 4.08 8.16
C PHE A 254 -4.85 3.65 6.79
N ARG A 255 -5.93 4.28 6.36
CA ARG A 255 -6.49 4.14 5.02
C ARG A 255 -7.05 5.46 4.52
N ILE A 256 -6.76 5.79 3.27
CA ILE A 256 -7.32 6.97 2.59
C ILE A 256 -7.98 6.47 1.30
N LEU A 257 -9.25 6.83 1.10
CA LEU A 257 -10.01 6.52 -0.10
C LEU A 257 -9.85 7.61 -1.17
N ASP A 258 -10.04 7.20 -2.41
CA ASP A 258 -9.94 8.04 -3.61
C ASP A 258 -8.60 8.77 -3.73
N TYR A 259 -7.54 8.15 -3.21
CA TYR A 259 -6.18 8.69 -3.17
C TYR A 259 -5.14 7.59 -3.40
N THR A 260 -4.05 7.96 -4.06
CA THR A 260 -2.80 7.22 -4.22
C THR A 260 -1.67 8.16 -3.86
N LEU A 261 -0.63 7.64 -3.23
CA LEU A 261 0.53 8.41 -2.80
C LEU A 261 1.44 8.76 -3.98
N THR A 262 1.56 7.87 -4.97
CA THR A 262 2.29 8.15 -6.23
C THR A 262 1.56 9.15 -7.13
N GLY A 263 0.27 9.38 -6.86
CA GLY A 263 -0.64 10.07 -7.78
C GLY A 263 -1.12 9.21 -8.95
N CYS A 264 -0.74 7.92 -9.02
CA CYS A 264 -1.16 7.00 -10.06
C CYS A 264 -2.69 6.90 -10.14
N TYR A 265 -3.23 7.00 -11.35
CA TYR A 265 -4.65 6.87 -11.62
C TYR A 265 -4.93 6.21 -12.97
N ALA A 266 -6.09 5.58 -13.09
CA ALA A 266 -6.68 5.19 -14.36
C ALA A 266 -7.88 6.11 -14.63
N ASP A 267 -7.92 6.70 -15.82
CA ASP A 267 -9.06 7.50 -16.26
C ASP A 267 -10.06 6.65 -17.05
N GLN A 268 -11.35 6.91 -16.91
CA GLN A 268 -12.38 6.19 -17.64
C GLN A 268 -12.24 6.37 -19.16
N HIS A 269 -11.73 7.52 -19.64
CA HIS A 269 -11.54 7.77 -21.06
C HIS A 269 -10.25 7.14 -21.62
N SER A 270 -9.32 6.72 -20.74
CA SER A 270 -8.08 6.05 -21.16
C SER A 270 -8.26 4.54 -21.34
N VAL A 271 -9.41 3.99 -20.95
CA VAL A 271 -9.75 2.57 -21.12
C VAL A 271 -10.36 2.35 -22.50
N GLN A 272 -9.69 1.53 -23.30
CA GLN A 272 -10.15 1.15 -24.62
C GLN A 272 -10.71 -0.28 -24.56
N VAL A 273 -11.92 -0.47 -25.06
CA VAL A 273 -12.56 -1.79 -25.11
C VAL A 273 -13.07 -2.06 -26.52
N PHE A 274 -12.54 -3.11 -27.13
CA PHE A 274 -12.99 -3.60 -28.43
C PHE A 274 -13.94 -4.79 -28.19
N ALA A 275 -15.23 -4.47 -28.02
CA ALA A 275 -16.32 -5.42 -27.82
C ALA A 275 -17.61 -4.93 -28.51
N SER A 276 -18.64 -5.78 -28.57
CA SER A 276 -19.91 -5.50 -29.25
C SER A 276 -20.75 -4.37 -28.63
N GLY A 277 -20.46 -3.95 -27.39
CA GLY A 277 -21.19 -2.88 -26.69
C GLY A 277 -20.27 -1.93 -25.93
N LYS A 278 -20.78 -0.73 -25.61
CA LYS A 278 -20.05 0.25 -24.78
C LYS A 278 -20.13 -0.16 -23.30
N PRO A 279 -19.03 -0.56 -22.65
CA PRO A 279 -19.05 -0.97 -21.26
C PRO A 279 -19.17 0.24 -20.32
N LYS A 280 -19.80 0.03 -19.17
CA LYS A 280 -19.67 0.96 -18.05
C LYS A 280 -18.26 0.81 -17.47
N ILE A 281 -17.51 1.91 -17.38
CA ILE A 281 -16.17 1.91 -16.79
C ILE A 281 -16.26 2.52 -15.40
N SER A 282 -15.64 1.86 -14.43
CA SER A 282 -15.54 2.36 -13.04
C SER A 282 -14.11 2.23 -12.57
N THR A 283 -13.61 3.30 -11.95
CA THR A 283 -12.27 3.34 -11.38
C THR A 283 -12.38 3.70 -9.91
N ASN A 284 -11.57 3.07 -9.08
CA ASN A 284 -11.38 3.45 -7.69
C ASN A 284 -9.91 3.36 -7.33
N ARG A 285 -9.53 4.07 -6.27
CA ARG A 285 -8.16 4.04 -5.78
C ARG A 285 -8.11 4.24 -4.27
N LYS A 286 -7.12 3.66 -3.61
CA LYS A 286 -6.90 3.83 -2.18
C LYS A 286 -5.44 3.62 -1.82
N VAL A 287 -5.05 4.22 -0.70
CA VAL A 287 -3.79 3.92 -0.02
C VAL A 287 -4.08 3.34 1.36
N ILE A 288 -3.29 2.36 1.76
CA ILE A 288 -3.32 1.75 3.08
C ILE A 288 -1.90 1.64 3.63
N SER A 289 -1.74 1.73 4.95
CA SER A 289 -0.47 1.34 5.56
C SER A 289 -0.33 -0.19 5.59
N SER A 290 0.91 -0.68 5.52
CA SER A 290 1.26 -2.08 5.73
C SER A 290 2.25 -2.19 6.87
N ASP A 291 3.56 -2.17 6.57
CA ASP A 291 4.64 -2.23 7.55
C ASP A 291 5.15 -0.83 7.83
N TYR A 292 4.34 -0.09 8.59
CA TYR A 292 4.57 1.31 8.91
C TYR A 292 4.96 1.46 10.37
N TYR A 293 6.25 1.37 10.65
CA TYR A 293 6.85 1.32 11.97
C TYR A 293 7.62 2.61 12.28
N ILE A 294 7.42 3.11 13.48
CA ILE A 294 8.20 4.18 14.09
C ILE A 294 8.86 3.58 15.33
N TRP A 295 10.17 3.37 15.26
CA TRP A 295 10.96 2.71 16.29
C TRP A 295 11.31 3.68 17.42
N ASN A 296 11.50 3.11 18.62
CA ASN A 296 11.97 3.87 19.78
C ASN A 296 13.37 4.44 19.50
N SER A 297 13.49 5.77 19.39
CA SER A 297 14.76 6.42 19.08
C SER A 297 15.82 6.28 20.17
N LYS A 298 15.43 5.81 21.38
CA LYS A 298 16.32 5.59 22.52
C LYS A 298 16.85 4.16 22.66
N ALA A 299 16.46 3.23 21.81
CA ALA A 299 16.89 1.83 21.89
C ALA A 299 17.36 1.30 20.54
N PRO A 300 18.16 0.22 20.48
CA PRO A 300 18.44 -0.48 19.23
C PRO A 300 17.15 -0.84 18.49
N ALA A 301 17.19 -0.78 17.17
CA ALA A 301 16.07 -1.19 16.32
C ALA A 301 16.59 -2.18 15.28
N PRO A 302 15.79 -3.18 14.88
CA PRO A 302 16.12 -4.01 13.73
C PRO A 302 16.28 -3.10 12.51
N VAL A 303 17.48 -3.06 11.94
CA VAL A 303 17.73 -2.28 10.73
C VAL A 303 17.42 -3.18 9.54
N THR A 304 16.42 -2.79 8.77
CA THR A 304 16.17 -3.38 7.45
C THR A 304 17.25 -2.89 6.48
N TYR A 305 18.40 -3.57 6.44
CA TYR A 305 19.29 -3.45 5.28
C TYR A 305 18.58 -4.12 4.10
N GLY A 306 18.55 -3.46 2.94
CA GLY A 306 17.79 -3.84 1.74
C GLY A 306 18.20 -5.16 1.06
N SER A 307 18.37 -6.23 1.82
CA SER A 307 18.66 -7.58 1.36
C SER A 307 17.66 -8.56 1.98
N LEU A 308 16.41 -8.48 1.53
CA LEU A 308 15.48 -9.61 1.50
C LEU A 308 14.66 -9.50 0.21
N LEU A 309 15.38 -9.44 -0.91
CA LEU A 309 14.90 -9.91 -2.20
C LEU A 309 15.31 -11.38 -2.30
N LEU A 310 14.37 -12.28 -2.01
CA LEU A 310 14.32 -13.63 -2.55
C LEU A 310 13.02 -13.75 -3.34
#